data_AF-A0A6G1WVD8-F1
#
_entry.id   AF-A0A6G1WVD8-F1
#
_cell.length_a   1.000
_cell.length_b   1.000
_cell.length_c   1.000
_cell.angle_alpha   90.00
_cell.angle_beta   90.00
_cell.angle_gamma   90.00
#
_symmetry.space_group_name_H-M   'P 1'
#
loop_
_entity.id
_entity.type
_entity.pdbx_description
1 polymer ?
#
loop_
_entity_poly.entity_id
_entity_poly.type
_entity_poly.pdbx_seq_one_letter_code
_entity_poly.pdbx_strand_id
1 'polypeptide(L)' 'MTNWQDLTEEDAIEAAVAEHGKDPTASVAYCALGAYDGNSDGEEYRFWFRLFLKLAKGKRVGWA' A
#
# COMPACT_ATOMS: atom_id res chain seq x y z
N MET A 1 9.12 9.15 0.71
CA MET A 1 7.94 9.60 1.49
C MET A 1 7.06 10.42 0.58
N THR A 2 6.30 9.71 -0.24
CA THR A 2 5.26 10.25 -1.12
C THR A 2 4.21 10.97 -0.27
N ASN A 3 3.63 12.06 -0.75
CA ASN A 3 2.57 12.77 -0.05
C ASN A 3 1.26 11.94 -0.10
N TRP A 4 1.21 10.87 0.70
CA TRP A 4 0.14 9.88 0.74
C TRP A 4 -1.22 10.46 1.11
N GLN A 5 -1.25 11.63 1.75
CA GLN A 5 -2.48 12.32 2.17
C GLN A 5 -3.29 12.87 0.99
N ASP A 6 -2.60 13.22 -0.10
CA ASP A 6 -3.21 13.78 -1.31
C ASP A 6 -3.42 12.73 -2.42
N LEU A 7 -3.03 11.47 -2.20
CA LEU A 7 -3.12 10.42 -3.22
C LEU A 7 -4.50 9.76 -3.21
N THR A 8 -5.04 9.55 -4.42
CA THR A 8 -6.10 8.57 -4.60
C THR A 8 -5.54 7.15 -4.40
N GLU A 9 -6.43 6.15 -4.26
CA GLU A 9 -5.97 4.77 -4.11
C GLU A 9 -5.18 4.29 -5.33
N GLU A 10 -5.54 4.74 -6.53
CA GLU A 10 -4.87 4.41 -7.78
C GLU A 10 -3.49 5.08 -7.86
N ASP A 11 -3.41 6.38 -7.58
CA ASP A 11 -2.14 7.12 -7.56
C ASP A 11 -1.18 6.55 -6.51
N ALA A 12 -1.71 6.15 -5.35
CA ALA A 12 -0.93 5.53 -4.29
C ALA A 12 -0.31 4.19 -4.73
N ILE A 13 -1.06 3.38 -5.48
CA ILE A 13 -0.56 2.13 -6.04
C ILE A 13 0.53 2.41 -7.09
N GLU A 14 0.28 3.33 -8.02
CA GLU A 14 1.26 3.69 -9.05
C GLU A 14 2.55 4.24 -8.43
N ALA A 15 2.43 5.11 -7.43
CA ALA A 15 3.57 5.64 -6.69
C ALA A 15 4.35 4.55 -5.96
N ALA A 16 3.67 3.62 -5.28
CA ALA A 16 4.31 2.50 -4.62
C ALA A 16 5.07 1.59 -5.62
N VAL A 17 4.45 1.31 -6.78
CA VAL A 17 5.06 0.52 -7.84
C VAL A 17 6.26 1.26 -8.45
N ALA A 18 6.15 2.57 -8.68
CA ALA A 18 7.26 3.38 -9.18
C ALA A 18 8.44 3.43 -8.20
N GLU A 19 8.17 3.47 -6.89
CA GLU A 19 9.21 3.49 -5.85
C GLU A 19 9.90 2.11 -5.69
N HIS A 20 9.13 1.02 -5.71
CA HIS A 20 9.66 -0.31 -5.35
C HIS A 20 9.88 -1.27 -6.51
N GLY A 21 9.34 -0.97 -7.70
CA GLY A 21 9.46 -1.78 -8.92
C GLY A 21 8.86 -3.19 -8.83
N LYS A 22 7.96 -3.43 -7.87
CA LYS A 22 7.33 -4.74 -7.63
C LYS A 22 5.87 -4.74 -8.02
N ASP A 23 5.23 -5.92 -7.93
CA ASP A 23 3.78 -6.01 -8.12
C ASP A 23 3.04 -5.08 -7.14
N PRO A 24 1.87 -4.54 -7.54
CA PRO A 24 1.12 -3.58 -6.73
C PRO A 24 0.94 -3.97 -5.26
N THR A 25 0.70 -5.27 -4.99
CA THR A 25 0.46 -5.74 -3.63
C THR A 25 1.75 -5.71 -2.79
N ALA A 26 2.87 -6.20 -3.35
CA ALA A 26 4.16 -6.15 -2.65
C ALA A 26 4.65 -4.72 -2.46
N SER A 27 4.53 -3.88 -3.50
CA SER A 27 4.93 -2.47 -3.45
C SER A 27 4.20 -1.72 -2.34
N VAL A 28 2.87 -1.83 -2.26
CA VAL A 28 2.07 -1.20 -1.19
C VAL A 28 2.41 -1.77 0.19
N ALA A 29 2.74 -3.06 0.30
CA ALA A 29 3.19 -3.66 1.55
C ALA A 29 4.53 -3.07 2.03
N TYR A 30 5.46 -2.76 1.11
CA TYR A 30 6.73 -2.11 1.44
C TYR A 30 6.52 -0.66 1.91
N CYS A 31 5.60 0.09 1.30
CA CYS A 31 5.23 1.43 1.80
C CYS A 31 4.65 1.37 3.22
N ALA A 32 3.77 0.40 3.50
CA ALA A 32 3.25 0.17 4.85
C ALA A 32 4.39 -0.15 5.85
N LEU A 33 5.32 -1.03 5.46
CA LEU A 33 6.46 -1.39 6.30
C LEU A 33 7.39 -0.18 6.56
N GLY A 34 7.63 0.66 5.55
CA GLY A 34 8.44 1.87 5.69
C GLY A 34 7.80 2.93 6.59
N ALA A 35 6.47 2.97 6.64
CA ALA A 35 5.70 3.87 7.50
C ALA A 35 5.48 3.33 8.93
N TYR A 36 5.90 2.09 9.21
CA TYR A 36 5.77 1.49 10.52
C TYR A 36 6.87 2.00 11.45
N ASP A 37 6.50 2.81 12.44
CA ASP A 37 7.40 3.42 13.42
C ASP A 37 7.54 2.61 14.72
N GLY A 38 7.12 1.34 14.71
CA GLY A 38 6.97 0.51 15.90
C GLY A 38 5.56 0.54 16.50
N ASN A 39 4.65 1.37 15.95
CA ASN A 39 3.23 1.33 16.28
C ASN A 39 2.34 1.27 15.02
N SER A 40 1.18 0.64 15.15
CA SER A 40 0.17 0.52 14.09
C SER A 40 -0.85 1.67 14.08
N ASP A 41 -0.67 2.70 14.90
CA ASP A 41 -1.53 3.91 14.90
C ASP A 41 -1.10 4.97 13.89
N GLY A 42 0.10 4.87 13.31
CA GLY A 42 0.55 5.79 12.26
C GLY A 42 -0.48 5.88 11.14
N GLU A 43 -0.94 7.09 10.82
CA GLU A 43 -1.98 7.30 9.80
C GLU A 43 -1.52 6.83 8.43
N GLU A 44 -0.25 7.06 8.11
CA GLU A 44 0.42 6.58 6.89
C GLU A 44 0.46 5.05 6.84
N TYR A 45 0.89 4.40 7.93
CA TYR A 45 0.88 2.95 8.05
C TYR A 45 -0.53 2.39 7.80
N ARG A 46 -1.54 2.97 8.45
CA ARG A 46 -2.94 2.53 8.31
C ARG A 46 -3.47 2.72 6.90
N PHE A 47 -3.12 3.81 6.23
CA PHE A 47 -3.47 4.07 4.85
C PHE A 47 -2.93 2.97 3.93
N TRP A 48 -1.61 2.76 3.94
CA TRP A 48 -0.95 1.75 3.10
C TRP A 48 -1.41 0.33 3.44
N PHE A 49 -1.60 0.03 4.73
CA PHE A 49 -2.05 -1.29 5.17
C PHE A 49 -3.50 -1.59 4.73
N ARG A 50 -4.40 -0.60 4.77
CA ARG A 50 -5.77 -0.77 4.24
C ARG A 50 -5.75 -1.00 2.72
N LEU A 51 -4.92 -0.27 2.00
CA LEU A 51 -4.76 -0.43 0.55
C LEU A 51 -4.21 -1.82 0.19
N PHE A 52 -3.20 -2.29 0.93
CA PHE A 52 -2.68 -3.65 0.81
C PHE A 52 -3.80 -4.70 1.01
N LEU A 53 -4.63 -4.55 2.04
CA LEU A 53 -5.73 -5.49 2.30
C LEU A 53 -6.76 -5.50 1.17
N LYS A 54 -7.07 -4.35 0.56
CA LYS A 54 -7.96 -4.27 -0.62
C LYS A 54 -7.37 -5.05 -1.80
N LEU A 55 -6.09 -4.85 -2.10
CA LEU A 55 -5.40 -5.56 -3.19
C LEU A 55 -5.30 -7.07 -2.92
N ALA A 56 -4.91 -7.46 -1.71
CA ALA A 56 -4.79 -8.85 -1.31
C ALA A 56 -6.15 -9.59 -1.26
N LYS A 57 -7.26 -8.87 -1.04
CA LYS A 57 -8.62 -9.41 -1.18
C LYS A 57 -9.08 -9.47 -2.64
N GLY A 58 -8.76 -8.46 -3.45
CA GLY A 58 -9.05 -8.44 -4.89
C GLY A 58 -8.39 -9.61 -5.63
N LYS A 59 -7.13 -9.93 -5.32
CA LYS A 59 -6.43 -11.12 -5.85
C LYS A 59 -7.05 -12.46 -5.41
N ARG A 60 -7.80 -12.50 -4.30
CA ARG A 60 -8.42 -13.73 -3.77
C ARG A 60 -9.77 -14.08 -4.40
N VAL A 61 -10.39 -13.20 -5.18
CA VAL A 61 -11.66 -13.45 -5.92
C VAL A 61 -11.39 -14.01 -7.34
N GLY A 62 -10.16 -14.48 -7.60
CA GLY A 62 -9.76 -15.04 -8.90
C GLY A 62 -9.17 -16.44 -8.82
N TRP A 63 -9.70 -17.31 -7.96
CA TRP A 63 -9.36 -18.74 -7.97
C TRP A 63 -10.57 -19.51 -8.49
N ALA A 64 -10.53 -19.78 -9.79
CA ALA A 64 -11.27 -20.89 -10.42
C ALA A 64 -10.57 -22.22 -10.08
#